data_AF-A0A0P1F751-F1
#
_entry.id   AF-A0A0P1F751-F1
#
_cell.length_a   1.000
_cell.length_b   1.000
_cell.length_c   1.000
_cell.angle_alpha   90.00
_cell.angle_beta   90.00
_cell.angle_gamma   90.00
#
_symmetry.space_group_name_H-M   'P 1'
#
loop_
_entity.id
_entity.type
_entity.pdbx_description
1 polymer ?
#
loop_
_entity_poly.entity_id
_entity_poly.type
_entity_poly.pdbx_seq_one_letter_code
_entity_poly.pdbx_strand_id
1 'polypeptide(L)'
;MALTTCYECETEISDQATACPNCGAPQHYDNDDVTTKSTAHELVRVVVGFVVASFVLTYGLNWLSQGEPPNPVEMVTDLLRQMDFEVGDLDCESIHDEIIALSTEHAIQNGGITMQALVNTSTESQSPTEVNCIGRATWSNSTNSRVEYSKSYSDGQAWLEFQELLF
;
A
#
# COMPACT_ATOMS: atom_id res chain seq x y z
N MET A 1 -34.14 35.90 41.05
CA MET A 1 -32.96 35.42 41.80
C MET A 1 -33.13 33.93 41.91
N ALA A 2 -32.50 33.19 41.00
CA ALA A 2 -32.56 31.74 41.01
C ALA A 2 -31.36 31.24 41.83
N LEU A 3 -31.58 30.27 42.71
CA LEU A 3 -30.46 29.62 43.37
C LEU A 3 -29.97 28.48 42.46
N THR A 4 -28.67 28.41 42.26
CA THR A 4 -27.99 27.29 41.60
C THR A 4 -27.18 26.54 42.65
N THR A 5 -27.07 25.22 42.51
CA THR A 5 -26.23 24.41 43.39
C THR A 5 -24.76 24.53 42.97
N CYS A 6 -23.88 24.76 43.95
CA CYS A 6 -22.44 24.72 43.71
C CYS A 6 -22.01 23.29 43.38
N TYR A 7 -21.24 23.11 42.30
CA TYR A 7 -20.81 21.78 41.85
C TYR A 7 -19.83 21.08 42.81
N GLU A 8 -19.11 21.83 43.66
CA GLU A 8 -18.12 21.27 44.60
C GLU A 8 -18.74 20.90 45.96
N CYS A 9 -19.55 21.79 46.54
CA CYS A 9 -20.05 21.63 47.90
C CYS A 9 -21.56 21.41 47.98
N GLU A 10 -22.22 21.31 46.81
CA GLU A 10 -23.67 21.04 46.63
C GLU A 10 -24.59 22.01 47.40
N THR A 11 -24.04 23.12 47.86
CA THR A 11 -24.78 24.15 48.59
C THR A 11 -25.46 25.08 47.59
N GLU A 12 -26.70 25.47 47.89
CA GLU A 12 -27.44 26.44 47.07
C GLU A 12 -26.81 27.83 47.19
N ILE A 13 -26.43 28.41 46.05
CA ILE A 13 -25.82 29.72 45.92
C ILE A 13 -26.58 30.56 44.88
N SER A 14 -26.41 31.88 44.90
CA SER A 14 -27.01 32.76 43.91
C SER A 14 -26.44 32.48 42.51
N ASP A 15 -27.30 32.45 41.49
CA ASP A 15 -26.93 32.33 40.07
C ASP A 15 -26.03 33.48 39.54
N GLN A 16 -25.91 34.55 40.33
CA GLN A 16 -25.09 35.73 40.05
C GLN A 16 -23.80 35.79 40.89
N ALA A 17 -23.51 34.79 41.73
CA ALA A 17 -22.34 34.80 42.61
C ALA A 17 -21.09 34.33 41.85
N THR A 18 -20.12 35.23 41.61
CA THR A 18 -18.87 34.93 40.90
C THR A 18 -18.12 33.71 41.45
N ALA A 19 -18.23 33.46 42.75
CA ALA A 19 -17.72 32.25 43.41
C ALA A 19 -18.65 31.82 44.55
N CYS A 20 -18.62 30.53 44.88
CA CYS A 20 -19.36 29.97 46.00
C CYS A 20 -18.83 30.55 47.33
N PRO A 21 -19.67 31.17 48.16
CA PRO A 21 -19.23 31.73 49.44
C PRO A 21 -18.85 30.65 50.47
N ASN A 22 -19.29 29.41 50.27
CA ASN A 22 -19.06 28.32 51.23
C ASN A 22 -17.74 27.58 50.97
N CYS A 23 -17.38 27.33 49.70
CA CYS A 23 -16.15 26.59 49.35
C CYS A 23 -15.14 27.40 48.52
N GLY A 24 -15.50 28.58 48.02
CA GLY A 24 -14.63 29.45 47.20
C GLY A 24 -14.53 29.05 45.73
N ALA A 25 -15.24 28.02 45.27
CA ALA A 25 -15.18 27.56 43.88
C ALA A 25 -15.80 28.58 42.90
N PRO A 26 -15.15 28.87 41.75
CA PRO A 26 -15.69 29.80 40.75
C PRO A 26 -16.91 29.21 40.04
N GLN A 27 -17.90 30.06 39.72
CA GLN A 27 -19.10 29.62 39.00
C GLN A 27 -18.76 29.41 37.52
N HIS A 28 -18.81 28.16 37.04
CA HIS A 28 -18.64 27.86 35.61
C HIS A 28 -19.89 28.32 34.84
N TYR A 29 -19.75 29.35 34.01
CA TYR A 29 -20.80 29.86 33.13
C TYR A 29 -20.70 29.16 31.78
N ASP A 30 -21.55 28.16 31.53
CA ASP A 30 -21.75 27.65 30.17
C ASP A 30 -22.61 28.66 29.40
N ASN A 31 -21.94 29.45 28.56
CA ASN A 31 -22.63 30.24 27.54
C ASN A 31 -22.90 29.32 26.34
N ASP A 32 -24.14 28.85 26.22
CA ASP A 32 -24.66 28.26 24.98
C ASP A 32 -24.71 29.35 23.89
N ASP A 33 -23.61 29.50 23.14
CA ASP A 33 -23.56 30.32 21.94
C ASP A 33 -24.26 29.58 20.79
N VAL A 34 -25.37 30.15 20.34
CA VAL A 34 -26.20 29.71 19.22
C VAL A 34 -25.35 29.73 17.94
N THR A 35 -24.74 28.57 17.63
CA THR A 35 -23.94 28.41 16.42
C THR A 35 -24.86 28.28 15.21
N THR A 36 -24.96 29.37 14.45
CA THR A 36 -25.52 29.46 13.09
C THR A 36 -25.16 28.21 12.27
N LYS A 37 -26.14 27.33 12.01
CA LYS A 37 -25.93 26.09 11.23
C LYS A 37 -25.59 26.42 9.77
N SER A 38 -24.28 26.35 9.52
CA SER A 38 -23.55 26.41 8.26
C SER A 38 -24.22 25.69 7.07
N THR A 39 -24.74 26.48 6.13
CA THR A 39 -25.05 26.07 4.74
C THR A 39 -23.82 25.63 3.96
N ALA A 40 -22.61 25.98 4.42
CA ALA A 40 -21.36 25.59 3.77
C ALA A 40 -21.06 24.09 3.95
N HIS A 41 -21.44 23.48 5.08
CA HIS A 41 -21.18 22.06 5.34
C HIS A 41 -22.01 21.14 4.43
N GLU A 42 -23.24 21.52 4.09
CA GLU A 42 -24.07 20.79 3.12
C GLU A 42 -23.48 20.88 1.69
N LEU A 43 -23.01 22.06 1.29
CA LEU A 43 -22.40 22.26 -0.03
C LEU A 43 -21.10 21.45 -0.20
N VAL A 44 -20.26 21.40 0.84
CA VAL A 44 -19.03 20.59 0.86
C VAL A 44 -19.37 19.10 0.72
N ARG A 45 -20.40 18.61 1.41
CA ARG A 45 -20.81 17.20 1.34
C ARG A 45 -21.24 16.79 -0.07
N VAL A 46 -21.97 17.66 -0.77
CA VAL A 46 -22.40 17.42 -2.15
C VAL A 46 -21.21 17.40 -3.10
N VAL A 47 -20.28 18.36 -2.97
CA VAL A 47 -19.07 18.41 -3.82
C VAL A 47 -18.20 17.18 -3.60
N VAL A 48 -17.95 16.78 -2.35
CA VAL A 48 -17.19 15.57 -2.03
C VAL A 48 -17.87 14.33 -2.61
N GLY A 49 -19.20 14.23 -2.48
CA GLY A 49 -19.97 13.13 -3.07
C GLY A 49 -19.79 13.04 -4.58
N PHE A 50 -19.80 14.17 -5.28
CA PHE A 50 -19.58 14.24 -6.73
C PHE A 50 -18.16 13.82 -7.14
N VAL A 51 -17.15 14.27 -6.41
CA VAL A 51 -15.74 13.91 -6.67
C VAL A 51 -15.55 12.40 -6.50
N VAL A 52 -16.06 11.83 -5.40
CA VAL A 52 -15.97 10.39 -5.13
C VAL A 52 -16.73 9.59 -6.18
N ALA A 53 -17.95 9.99 -6.54
CA ALA A 53 -18.74 9.32 -7.56
C ALA A 53 -18.06 9.36 -8.93
N SER A 54 -17.49 10.51 -9.32
CA SER A 54 -16.72 10.65 -10.57
C SER A 54 -15.47 9.78 -10.58
N PHE A 55 -14.76 9.68 -9.46
CA PHE A 55 -13.60 8.82 -9.33
C PHE A 55 -14.00 7.34 -9.49
N VAL A 56 -15.03 6.90 -8.77
CA VAL A 56 -15.55 5.52 -8.88
C VAL A 56 -16.06 5.22 -10.29
N LEU A 57 -16.72 6.16 -10.95
CA LEU A 57 -17.15 6.00 -12.35
C LEU A 57 -15.97 5.89 -13.31
N THR A 58 -14.96 6.74 -13.16
CA THR A 58 -13.79 6.75 -14.06
C THR A 58 -12.97 5.47 -13.89
N TYR A 59 -12.68 5.08 -12.66
CA TYR A 59 -11.92 3.85 -12.37
C TYR A 59 -12.75 2.59 -12.63
N GLY A 60 -14.05 2.61 -12.30
CA GLY A 60 -14.96 1.50 -12.53
C GLY A 60 -15.22 1.23 -14.01
N LEU A 61 -15.38 2.28 -14.83
CA LEU A 61 -15.51 2.14 -16.29
C LEU A 61 -14.18 1.74 -16.94
N ASN A 62 -13.05 2.27 -16.45
CA ASN A 62 -11.74 1.86 -16.94
C ASN A 62 -11.47 0.36 -16.63
N TRP A 63 -11.85 -0.09 -15.43
CA TRP A 63 -11.82 -1.51 -15.05
C TRP A 63 -12.71 -2.37 -15.95
N LEU A 64 -13.94 -1.92 -16.24
CA LEU A 64 -14.85 -2.63 -17.13
C LEU A 64 -14.31 -2.75 -18.57
N SER A 65 -13.49 -1.80 -19.00
CA SER A 65 -12.94 -1.75 -20.36
C SER A 65 -11.65 -2.56 -20.55
N GLN A 66 -10.82 -2.70 -19.51
CA GLN A 66 -9.48 -3.31 -19.63
C GLN A 66 -9.39 -4.72 -19.04
N GLY A 67 -10.43 -5.21 -18.36
CA GLY A 67 -10.56 -6.63 -17.98
C GLY A 67 -9.69 -7.07 -16.81
N GLU A 68 -8.56 -6.42 -16.56
CA GLU A 68 -7.69 -6.67 -15.42
C GLU A 68 -7.41 -5.35 -14.68
N PRO A 69 -7.57 -5.31 -13.34
CA PRO A 69 -7.08 -4.17 -12.58
C PRO A 69 -5.56 -4.06 -12.81
N PRO A 70 -4.99 -2.84 -12.98
CA PRO A 70 -3.55 -2.68 -13.00
C PRO A 70 -2.98 -3.33 -11.75
N ASN A 71 -1.97 -4.17 -11.91
CA ASN A 71 -1.37 -4.87 -10.79
C ASN A 71 -0.87 -3.78 -9.82
N PRO A 72 -1.28 -3.78 -8.53
CA PRO A 72 -0.91 -2.73 -7.58
C PRO A 72 0.60 -2.50 -7.50
N VAL A 73 1.39 -3.50 -7.89
CA VAL A 73 2.84 -3.41 -7.94
C VAL A 73 3.34 -2.61 -9.15
N GLU A 74 2.76 -2.78 -10.35
CA GLU A 74 3.11 -1.96 -11.52
C GLU A 74 2.89 -0.47 -11.21
N MET A 75 1.79 -0.14 -10.53
CA MET A 75 1.48 1.24 -10.13
C MET A 75 2.51 1.83 -9.15
N VAL A 76 3.05 1.03 -8.23
CA VAL A 76 4.09 1.46 -7.28
C VAL A 76 5.44 1.58 -7.98
N THR A 77 5.78 0.63 -8.86
CA THR A 77 7.00 0.64 -9.66
C THR A 77 7.04 1.85 -10.59
N ASP A 78 5.94 2.18 -11.27
CA ASP A 78 5.83 3.37 -12.11
C ASP A 78 5.96 4.67 -11.31
N LEU A 79 5.37 4.73 -10.10
CA LEU A 79 5.51 5.88 -9.22
C LEU A 79 6.97 6.07 -8.76
N LEU A 80 7.65 4.98 -8.41
CA LEU A 80 9.06 5.02 -8.00
C LEU A 80 9.99 5.39 -9.17
N ARG A 81 9.72 4.88 -10.38
CA ARG A 81 10.41 5.31 -11.62
C ARG A 81 10.20 6.79 -11.90
N GLN A 82 8.98 7.30 -11.69
CA GLN A 82 8.67 8.73 -11.85
C GLN A 82 9.40 9.61 -10.81
N MET A 83 9.77 9.03 -9.67
CA MET A 83 10.56 9.67 -8.62
C MET A 83 12.09 9.46 -8.79
N ASP A 84 12.54 8.96 -9.94
CA ASP A 84 13.96 8.73 -10.27
C ASP A 84 14.65 7.69 -9.36
N PHE A 85 13.87 6.81 -8.74
CA PHE A 85 14.43 5.62 -8.11
C PHE A 85 14.69 4.55 -9.18
N GLU A 86 15.90 3.99 -9.19
CA GLU A 86 16.23 2.83 -10.02
C GLU A 86 15.47 1.60 -9.51
N VAL A 87 14.22 1.48 -9.94
CA VAL A 87 13.44 0.25 -9.84
C VAL A 87 13.68 -0.49 -11.15
N GLY A 88 14.76 -1.29 -11.18
CA GLY A 88 15.00 -2.15 -12.34
C GLY A 88 13.82 -3.08 -12.57
N ASP A 89 13.61 -3.57 -13.79
CA ASP A 89 12.44 -4.40 -14.13
C ASP A 89 12.33 -5.57 -13.14
N LEU A 90 11.36 -5.46 -12.23
CA LEU A 90 11.11 -6.33 -11.08
C LEU A 90 9.86 -7.17 -11.40
N ASP A 91 9.91 -7.81 -12.56
CA ASP A 91 8.86 -8.62 -13.13
C ASP A 91 9.44 -10.01 -13.37
N CYS A 92 8.68 -11.05 -13.06
CA CYS A 92 9.18 -12.42 -13.24
C CYS A 92 9.65 -12.69 -14.67
N GLU A 93 9.00 -12.07 -15.66
CA GLU A 93 9.32 -12.21 -17.08
C GLU A 93 10.61 -11.49 -17.49
N SER A 94 10.91 -10.31 -16.92
CA SER A 94 12.17 -9.61 -17.19
C SER A 94 13.38 -10.33 -16.60
N ILE A 95 13.18 -11.08 -15.52
CA ILE A 95 14.22 -11.86 -14.84
C ILE A 95 14.58 -13.13 -15.63
N HIS A 96 13.72 -13.61 -16.55
CA HIS A 96 13.94 -14.86 -17.29
C HIS A 96 15.22 -14.84 -18.13
N ASP A 97 15.41 -13.79 -18.91
CA ASP A 97 16.54 -13.68 -19.83
C ASP A 97 17.88 -13.64 -19.06
N GLU A 98 17.91 -12.96 -17.91
CA GLU A 98 19.09 -12.89 -17.04
C GLU A 98 19.46 -14.27 -16.46
N ILE A 99 18.47 -15.04 -16.01
CA ILE A 99 18.70 -16.39 -15.45
C ILE A 99 19.12 -17.38 -16.53
N ILE A 100 18.52 -17.32 -17.72
CA ILE A 100 18.91 -18.18 -18.85
C ILE A 100 20.36 -17.88 -19.26
N ALA A 101 20.75 -16.60 -19.30
CA ALA A 101 22.12 -16.20 -19.60
C ALA A 101 23.11 -16.74 -18.55
N LEU A 102 22.81 -16.56 -17.26
CA LEU A 102 23.64 -17.09 -16.15
C LEU A 102 23.76 -18.61 -16.19
N SER A 103 22.66 -19.33 -16.45
CA SER A 103 22.66 -20.78 -16.61
C SER A 103 23.56 -21.22 -17.76
N THR A 104 23.49 -20.51 -18.89
CA THR A 104 24.31 -20.81 -20.07
C THR A 104 25.79 -20.62 -19.78
N GLU A 105 26.17 -19.53 -19.11
CA GLU A 105 27.55 -19.26 -18.72
C GLU A 105 28.09 -20.34 -17.76
N HIS A 106 27.32 -20.73 -16.75
CA HIS A 106 27.73 -21.77 -15.81
C HIS A 106 27.83 -23.16 -16.45
N ALA A 107 26.96 -23.48 -17.42
CA ALA A 107 26.98 -24.75 -18.14
C ALA A 107 28.20 -24.91 -19.04
N ILE A 108 28.68 -23.82 -19.65
CA ILE A 108 29.94 -23.78 -20.41
C ILE A 108 31.11 -24.19 -19.50
N GLN A 109 31.03 -23.85 -18.21
CA GLN A 109 32.07 -24.13 -17.22
C GLN A 109 31.93 -25.52 -16.56
N ASN A 110 30.73 -26.10 -16.49
CA ASN A 110 30.44 -27.29 -15.65
C ASN A 110 29.64 -28.43 -16.34
N GLY A 111 29.88 -28.69 -17.63
CA GLY A 111 29.42 -29.95 -18.24
C GLY A 111 28.12 -29.90 -19.05
N GLY A 112 27.67 -28.71 -19.47
CA GLY A 112 26.87 -28.58 -20.70
C GLY A 112 25.35 -28.69 -20.59
N ILE A 113 24.77 -28.78 -19.39
CA ILE A 113 23.31 -28.68 -19.22
C ILE A 113 22.93 -27.22 -19.01
N THR A 114 22.23 -26.64 -19.99
CA THR A 114 21.78 -25.24 -19.98
C THR A 114 20.28 -25.19 -19.82
N MET A 115 19.77 -24.12 -19.20
CA MET A 115 18.35 -23.78 -19.27
C MET A 115 18.03 -23.27 -20.69
N GLN A 116 17.02 -23.86 -21.33
CA GLN A 116 16.55 -23.44 -22.66
C GLN A 116 15.33 -22.52 -22.58
N ALA A 117 14.46 -22.77 -21.61
CA ALA A 117 13.27 -21.96 -21.39
C ALA A 117 12.96 -21.89 -19.90
N LEU A 118 12.50 -20.73 -19.46
CA LEU A 118 11.93 -20.51 -18.15
C LEU A 118 10.53 -19.93 -18.37
N VAL A 119 9.52 -20.55 -17.78
CA VAL A 119 8.15 -20.04 -17.83
C VAL A 119 7.71 -19.73 -16.41
N ASN A 120 7.27 -18.49 -16.18
CA ASN A 120 6.69 -18.13 -14.90
C ASN A 120 5.39 -18.92 -14.68
N THR A 121 5.24 -19.53 -13.51
CA THR A 121 4.03 -20.27 -13.13
C THR A 121 3.24 -19.55 -12.05
N SER A 122 3.92 -18.89 -11.11
CA SER A 122 3.28 -18.09 -10.08
C SER A 122 4.29 -17.13 -9.45
N THR A 123 3.83 -15.95 -9.07
CA THR A 123 4.61 -15.01 -8.25
C THR A 123 4.29 -15.25 -6.78
N GLU A 124 5.30 -15.49 -5.96
CA GLU A 124 5.13 -15.75 -4.51
C GLU A 124 5.12 -14.46 -3.70
N SER A 125 6.05 -13.54 -4.00
CA SER A 125 6.10 -12.22 -3.39
C SER A 125 6.55 -11.17 -4.40
N GLN A 126 5.98 -9.98 -4.31
CA GLN A 126 6.38 -8.84 -5.12
C GLN A 126 6.43 -7.60 -4.24
N SER A 127 7.61 -7.01 -4.16
CA SER A 127 7.90 -5.80 -3.40
C SER A 127 8.80 -4.88 -4.25
N PRO A 128 8.90 -3.59 -3.91
CA PRO A 128 9.71 -2.66 -4.71
C PRO A 128 11.22 -2.94 -4.66
N THR A 129 11.67 -3.82 -3.76
CA THR A 129 13.09 -4.17 -3.59
C THR A 129 13.38 -5.66 -3.80
N GLU A 130 12.35 -6.49 -3.93
CA GLU A 130 12.49 -7.94 -4.01
C GLU A 130 11.28 -8.55 -4.70
N VAL A 131 11.53 -9.45 -5.64
CA VAL A 131 10.52 -10.25 -6.32
C VAL A 131 10.91 -11.70 -6.21
N ASN A 132 9.99 -12.55 -5.76
CA ASN A 132 10.15 -13.99 -5.74
C ASN A 132 9.13 -14.67 -6.66
N CYS A 133 9.64 -15.52 -7.55
CA CYS A 133 8.88 -16.16 -8.60
C CYS A 133 9.12 -17.67 -8.61
N ILE A 134 8.06 -18.41 -8.95
CA ILE A 134 8.12 -19.84 -9.17
C ILE A 134 7.92 -20.10 -10.65
N GLY A 135 8.85 -20.80 -11.27
CA GLY A 135 8.83 -21.13 -12.67
C GLY A 135 8.95 -22.62 -12.94
N ARG A 136 8.75 -22.95 -14.22
CA ARG A 136 9.14 -24.23 -14.81
C ARG A 136 10.31 -23.97 -15.74
N ALA A 137 11.45 -24.59 -15.44
CA ALA A 137 12.61 -24.58 -16.31
C ALA A 137 12.61 -25.82 -17.21
N THR A 138 12.90 -25.63 -18.49
CA THR A 138 13.19 -26.72 -19.44
C THR A 138 14.68 -26.68 -19.75
N TRP A 139 15.35 -27.81 -19.53
CA TRP A 139 16.79 -27.95 -19.68
C TRP A 139 17.17 -28.53 -21.05
N SER A 140 18.43 -28.41 -21.45
CA SER A 140 18.94 -28.88 -22.74
C SER A 140 18.86 -30.40 -22.95
N ASN A 141 18.77 -31.17 -21.87
CA ASN A 141 18.52 -32.61 -21.88
C ASN A 141 17.02 -32.96 -21.93
N SER A 142 16.14 -31.98 -22.18
CA SER A 142 14.68 -32.12 -22.17
C SER A 142 14.06 -32.48 -20.81
N THR A 143 14.79 -32.37 -19.69
CA THR A 143 14.18 -32.48 -18.36
C THR A 143 13.45 -31.19 -18.02
N ASN A 144 12.38 -31.32 -17.22
CA ASN A 144 11.65 -30.19 -16.67
C ASN A 144 11.82 -30.18 -15.16
N SER A 145 12.14 -29.02 -14.61
CA SER A 145 12.26 -28.83 -13.17
C SER A 145 11.38 -27.69 -12.72
N ARG A 146 10.87 -27.79 -11.50
CA ARG A 146 10.30 -26.64 -10.81
C ARG A 146 11.45 -25.83 -10.25
N VAL A 147 11.43 -24.53 -10.45
CA VAL A 147 12.49 -23.63 -10.00
C VAL A 147 11.89 -22.46 -9.27
N GLU A 148 12.59 -22.00 -8.25
CA GLU A 148 12.35 -20.74 -7.55
C GLU A 148 13.45 -19.79 -7.96
N TYR A 149 13.07 -18.56 -8.27
CA TYR A 149 14.02 -17.53 -8.63
C TYR A 149 13.56 -16.18 -8.10
N SER A 150 14.52 -15.44 -7.58
CA SER A 150 14.26 -14.13 -7.01
C SER A 150 15.29 -13.12 -7.49
N LYS A 151 14.85 -11.86 -7.55
CA LYS A 151 15.71 -10.71 -7.81
C LYS A 151 15.50 -9.71 -6.69
N SER A 152 16.57 -9.38 -5.97
CA SER A 152 16.57 -8.39 -4.90
C SER A 152 17.52 -7.25 -5.21
N TYR A 153 17.14 -6.03 -4.82
CA TYR A 153 17.97 -4.83 -4.92
C TYR A 153 18.38 -4.40 -3.52
N SER A 154 19.69 -4.47 -3.24
CA SER A 154 20.29 -3.98 -2.00
C SER A 154 21.51 -3.14 -2.34
N ASP A 155 21.66 -1.99 -1.69
CA ASP A 155 22.84 -1.12 -1.79
C ASP A 155 23.21 -0.67 -3.22
N GLY A 156 22.20 -0.48 -4.09
CA GLY A 156 22.41 -0.11 -5.49
C GLY A 156 22.93 -1.24 -6.38
N GLN A 157 22.88 -2.49 -5.89
CA GLN A 157 23.24 -3.68 -6.64
C GLN A 157 22.07 -4.65 -6.71
N ALA A 158 21.89 -5.28 -7.88
CA ALA A 158 20.92 -6.34 -8.08
C ALA A 158 21.55 -7.71 -7.76
N TRP A 159 20.86 -8.50 -6.95
CA TRP A 159 21.20 -9.86 -6.61
C TRP A 159 20.16 -10.79 -7.20
N LEU A 160 20.63 -11.80 -7.93
CA LEU A 160 19.79 -12.86 -8.50
C LEU A 160 20.05 -14.14 -7.73
N GLU A 161 18.99 -14.75 -7.21
CA GLU A 161 19.05 -16.05 -6.57
C GLU A 161 18.20 -17.04 -7.38
N PHE A 162 18.73 -18.25 -7.54
CA PHE A 162 18.09 -19.31 -8.31
C PHE A 162 18.25 -20.63 -7.57
N GLN A 163 17.13 -21.32 -7.35
CA GLN A 163 17.08 -22.60 -6.67
C GLN A 163 16.20 -23.59 -7.43
N GLU A 164 16.73 -24.78 -7.69
CA GLU A 164 15.95 -25.89 -8.21
C GLU A 164 15.17 -26.57 -7.06
N LEU A 165 13.85 -26.66 -7.22
CA LEU A 165 12.97 -27.33 -6.27
C LEU A 165 12.76 -28.79 -6.72
N LEU A 166 13.10 -29.71 -5.81
CA LEU A 166 12.77 -31.13 -6.00
C LEU A 166 11.25 -31.31 -5.90
N PHE A 167 10.68 -32.06 -6.85
CA PHE A 167 9.27 -32.42 -6.87
C PHE A 167 8.86 -33.30 -5.68
#